data_AF-A0A0D2MSW7-F1
#
_entry.id   AF-A0A0D2MSW7-F1
#
_cell.length_a   1.000
_cell.length_b   1.000
_cell.length_c   1.000
_cell.angle_alpha   90.00
_cell.angle_beta   90.00
_cell.angle_gamma   90.00
#
_symmetry.space_group_name_H-M   'P 1'
#
loop_
_entity.id
_entity.type
_entity.pdbx_description
1 polymer ?
#
loop_
_entity_poly.entity_id
_entity_poly.type
_entity_poly.pdbx_seq_one_letter_code
_entity_poly.pdbx_strand_id
1 'polypeptide(L)'
;MPPVLVYSTYNLLNWRRLDPSGPIALGNIVCLNNFLGGVDEEWFRLVHVSIEAAAGPAMARLEALQEAARKDDVEGMEAHLGAVQGALAEMQRLLSRMGEKCDPAVYYARVRLPMSGWRGNPRLPAGLLYEGVAPEPLQLYGETGAQSSVVAAIDAALGVEHECGWEAYNGVMAELEAFRAQHRAFAAAYIASFAKKEAGGEKGTGGSDFMPALAGFRNTTAAHRLL
;
A
#
# COMPACT_ATOMS: atom_id res chain seq x y z
N MET A 1 -7.90 -7.58 -6.27
CA MET A 1 -7.28 -7.39 -4.93
C MET A 1 -6.18 -8.42 -4.75
N PRO A 2 -5.06 -8.08 -4.09
CA PRO A 2 -4.04 -9.05 -3.74
C PRO A 2 -4.61 -10.09 -2.76
N PRO A 3 -4.12 -11.35 -2.75
CA PRO A 3 -4.63 -12.43 -1.88
C PRO A 3 -4.18 -12.28 -0.41
N VAL A 4 -4.20 -11.07 0.13
CA VAL A 4 -3.87 -10.69 1.51
C VAL A 4 -5.04 -9.89 2.10
N LEU A 5 -5.13 -9.85 3.42
CA LEU A 5 -6.07 -8.96 4.07
C LEU A 5 -5.73 -7.50 3.71
N VAL A 6 -6.73 -6.77 3.22
CA VAL A 6 -6.63 -5.34 2.88
C VAL A 6 -7.68 -4.55 3.62
N TYR A 7 -7.50 -3.22 3.65
CA TYR A 7 -8.37 -2.31 4.40
C TYR A 7 -9.85 -2.46 4.05
N SER A 8 -10.18 -2.66 2.77
CA SER A 8 -11.56 -2.85 2.32
C SER A 8 -12.21 -4.11 2.91
N THR A 9 -11.51 -5.24 2.91
CA THR A 9 -12.03 -6.48 3.51
C THR A 9 -12.03 -6.47 5.03
N TYR A 10 -11.06 -5.80 5.66
CA TYR A 10 -10.96 -5.77 7.11
C TYR A 10 -11.97 -4.80 7.75
N ASN A 11 -12.26 -3.68 7.07
CA ASN A 11 -13.13 -2.62 7.54
C ASN A 11 -14.39 -2.48 6.67
N LEU A 12 -14.25 -1.98 5.43
CA LEU A 12 -15.38 -1.48 4.62
C LEU A 12 -16.45 -2.54 4.31
N LEU A 13 -16.06 -3.80 4.16
CA LEU A 13 -16.95 -4.94 3.87
C LEU A 13 -17.28 -5.79 5.10
N ASN A 14 -16.76 -5.44 6.28
CA ASN A 14 -16.82 -6.26 7.49
C ASN A 14 -17.57 -5.57 8.64
N TRP A 15 -18.73 -5.00 8.35
CA TRP A 15 -19.57 -4.38 9.37
C TRP A 15 -21.04 -4.43 9.00
N ARG A 16 -21.90 -4.23 9.98
CA ARG A 16 -23.34 -3.99 9.80
C ARG A 16 -23.85 -3.00 10.82
N ARG A 17 -25.03 -2.45 10.56
CA ARG A 17 -25.80 -1.70 11.56
C ARG A 17 -26.48 -2.65 12.55
N LEU A 18 -26.63 -2.19 13.79
CA LEU A 18 -27.49 -2.81 14.79
C LEU A 18 -28.95 -2.45 14.51
N ASP A 19 -29.24 -1.16 14.39
CA ASP A 19 -30.48 -0.63 13.83
C ASP A 19 -30.25 -0.23 12.35
N PRO A 20 -30.80 -0.99 11.38
CA PRO A 20 -30.65 -0.70 9.96
C PRO A 20 -31.22 0.65 9.52
N SER A 21 -32.15 1.24 10.29
CA SER A 21 -32.72 2.56 10.01
C SER A 21 -31.86 3.71 10.56
N GLY A 22 -30.98 3.41 11.51
CA GLY A 22 -30.06 4.37 12.12
C GLY A 22 -28.83 4.70 11.28
N PRO A 23 -28.03 5.69 11.75
CA PRO A 23 -26.83 6.14 11.06
C PRO A 23 -25.69 5.11 11.15
N ILE A 24 -24.70 5.25 10.26
CA ILE A 24 -23.42 4.56 10.33
C ILE A 24 -22.55 5.31 11.35
N ALA A 25 -22.64 4.94 12.63
CA ALA A 25 -21.95 5.64 13.71
C ALA A 25 -21.59 4.70 14.85
N LEU A 26 -20.49 5.02 15.56
CA LEU A 26 -20.10 4.34 16.80
C LEU A 26 -21.29 4.20 17.76
N GLY A 27 -21.57 2.97 18.17
CA GLY A 27 -22.74 2.61 19.00
C GLY A 27 -23.91 2.02 18.20
N ASN A 28 -23.98 2.23 16.89
CA ASN A 28 -24.97 1.60 16.00
C ASN A 28 -24.35 0.67 14.95
N ILE A 29 -23.04 0.46 14.99
CA ILE A 29 -22.33 -0.46 14.07
C ILE A 29 -21.57 -1.53 14.85
N VAL A 30 -21.43 -2.70 14.24
CA VAL A 30 -20.67 -3.86 14.75
C VAL A 30 -19.96 -4.57 13.60
N CYS A 31 -18.83 -5.19 13.88
CA CYS A 31 -18.09 -6.02 12.93
C CYS A 31 -18.84 -7.33 12.65
N LEU A 32 -18.70 -7.86 11.43
CA LEU A 32 -19.27 -9.17 11.08
C LEU A 32 -18.37 -10.30 11.60
N ASN A 33 -17.06 -10.13 11.45
CA ASN A 33 -16.05 -11.10 11.86
C ASN A 33 -14.88 -10.41 12.57
N ASN A 34 -14.39 -11.06 13.61
CA ASN A 34 -13.20 -10.68 14.36
C ASN A 34 -12.22 -11.85 14.37
N PHE A 35 -10.92 -11.56 14.44
CA PHE A 35 -9.88 -12.58 14.55
C PHE A 35 -9.81 -13.13 15.97
N LEU A 36 -9.44 -12.27 16.92
CA LEU A 36 -9.30 -12.63 18.32
C LEU A 36 -10.50 -12.13 19.13
N GLY A 37 -11.25 -11.16 18.60
CA GLY A 37 -12.41 -10.55 19.25
C GLY A 37 -12.03 -9.61 20.38
N GLY A 38 -13.02 -9.20 21.17
CA GLY A 38 -12.84 -8.25 22.28
C GLY A 38 -12.97 -6.80 21.83
N VAL A 39 -13.04 -5.93 22.84
CA VAL A 39 -13.45 -4.53 22.65
C VAL A 39 -12.45 -3.73 21.83
N ASP A 40 -11.15 -3.97 21.99
CA ASP A 40 -10.10 -3.23 21.29
C ASP A 40 -10.11 -3.47 19.78
N GLU A 41 -10.25 -4.73 19.36
CA GLU A 41 -10.29 -5.10 17.94
C GLU A 41 -11.56 -4.56 17.27
N GLU A 42 -12.70 -4.72 17.95
CA GLU A 42 -13.99 -4.17 17.51
C GLU A 42 -13.90 -2.64 17.36
N TRP A 43 -13.47 -1.95 18.42
CA TRP A 43 -13.43 -0.50 18.47
C TRP A 43 -12.47 0.09 17.43
N PHE A 44 -11.27 -0.50 17.30
CA PHE A 44 -10.29 -0.07 16.31
C PHE A 44 -10.88 -0.01 14.91
N ARG A 45 -11.60 -1.06 14.48
CA ARG A 45 -12.23 -1.11 13.17
C ARG A 45 -13.43 -0.17 13.04
N LEU A 46 -14.31 -0.15 14.04
CA LEU A 46 -15.54 0.66 13.97
C LEU A 46 -15.25 2.17 13.96
N VAL A 47 -14.15 2.61 14.60
CA VAL A 47 -13.66 4.00 14.47
C VAL A 47 -13.32 4.30 13.02
N HIS A 48 -12.59 3.41 12.33
CA HIS A 48 -12.26 3.56 10.91
C HIS A 48 -13.52 3.57 10.02
N VAL A 49 -14.46 2.65 10.24
CA VAL A 49 -15.74 2.63 9.50
C VAL A 49 -16.53 3.93 9.70
N SER A 50 -16.51 4.49 10.91
CA SER A 50 -17.18 5.75 11.20
C SER A 50 -16.47 6.95 10.54
N ILE A 51 -15.14 6.95 10.48
CA ILE A 51 -14.34 7.96 9.75
C ILE A 51 -14.70 7.94 8.26
N GLU A 52 -14.76 6.76 7.66
CA GLU A 52 -15.15 6.56 6.26
C GLU A 52 -16.55 7.09 5.98
N ALA A 53 -17.51 6.80 6.87
CA ALA A 53 -18.87 7.33 6.75
C ALA A 53 -18.91 8.87 6.88
N ALA A 54 -18.13 9.43 7.81
CA ALA A 54 -18.02 10.89 8.01
C ALA A 54 -17.35 11.61 6.83
N ALA A 55 -16.54 10.91 6.03
CA ALA A 55 -15.95 11.45 4.82
C ALA A 55 -16.93 11.54 3.64
N GLY A 56 -18.06 10.83 3.69
CA GLY A 56 -19.06 10.77 2.61
C GLY A 56 -19.50 12.14 2.07
N PRO A 57 -19.84 13.13 2.95
CA PRO A 57 -20.14 14.49 2.51
C PRO A 57 -19.01 15.18 1.75
N ALA A 58 -17.74 14.96 2.12
CA ALA A 58 -16.61 15.51 1.35
C ALA A 58 -16.51 14.85 -0.03
N MET A 59 -16.60 13.51 -0.09
CA MET A 59 -16.53 12.76 -1.35
C MET A 59 -17.57 13.24 -2.36
N ALA A 60 -18.78 13.55 -1.90
CA ALA A 60 -19.87 14.06 -2.73
C ALA A 60 -19.64 15.49 -3.28
N ARG A 61 -18.60 16.21 -2.82
CA ARG A 61 -18.32 17.60 -3.20
C ARG A 61 -17.07 17.76 -4.05
N LEU A 62 -16.20 16.76 -4.14
CA LEU A 62 -14.90 16.89 -4.81
C LEU A 62 -15.03 17.25 -6.30
N GLU A 63 -15.97 16.63 -7.03
CA GLU A 63 -16.20 16.97 -8.44
C GLU A 63 -16.76 18.39 -8.62
N ALA A 64 -17.73 18.76 -7.78
CA ALA A 64 -18.34 20.09 -7.84
C ALA A 64 -17.34 21.20 -7.46
N LEU A 65 -16.43 20.92 -6.53
CA LEU A 65 -15.30 21.79 -6.20
C LEU A 65 -14.40 22.05 -7.43
N GLN A 66 -14.03 20.99 -8.15
CA GLN A 66 -13.23 21.11 -9.37
C GLN A 66 -13.96 21.87 -10.48
N GLU A 67 -15.27 21.68 -10.60
CA GLU A 67 -16.08 22.42 -11.57
C GLU A 67 -16.18 23.92 -11.23
N ALA A 68 -16.37 24.25 -9.95
CA ALA A 68 -16.38 25.65 -9.50
C ALA A 68 -15.02 26.31 -9.78
N ALA A 69 -13.92 25.62 -9.50
CA ALA A 69 -12.57 26.10 -9.82
C ALA A 69 -12.36 26.34 -11.32
N ARG A 70 -12.84 25.44 -12.19
CA ARG A 70 -12.74 25.62 -13.66
C ARG A 70 -13.54 26.82 -14.19
N LYS A 71 -14.57 27.26 -13.45
CA LYS A 71 -15.44 28.38 -13.83
C LYS A 71 -15.05 29.69 -13.16
N ASP A 72 -13.98 29.71 -12.36
CA ASP A 72 -13.65 30.83 -11.48
C ASP A 72 -14.83 31.22 -10.54
N ASP A 73 -15.66 30.24 -10.15
CA ASP A 73 -16.79 30.42 -9.22
C ASP A 73 -16.31 30.36 -7.77
N VAL A 74 -15.87 31.51 -7.26
CA VAL A 74 -15.31 31.64 -5.90
C VAL A 74 -16.34 31.25 -4.82
N GLU A 75 -17.60 31.65 -4.96
CA GLU A 75 -18.65 31.36 -3.98
C GLU A 75 -18.95 29.84 -3.92
N GLY A 76 -19.04 29.20 -5.10
CA GLY A 76 -19.19 27.75 -5.20
C GLY A 76 -17.99 26.99 -4.61
N MET A 77 -16.76 27.47 -4.87
CA MET A 77 -15.55 26.90 -4.28
C MET A 77 -15.57 26.99 -2.75
N GLU A 78 -15.85 28.16 -2.18
CA GLU A 78 -15.90 28.37 -0.73
C GLU A 78 -16.93 27.45 -0.07
N ALA A 79 -18.12 27.32 -0.66
CA ALA A 79 -19.17 26.43 -0.15
C ALA A 79 -18.73 24.95 -0.16
N HIS A 80 -18.09 24.49 -1.24
CA HIS A 80 -17.62 23.11 -1.34
C HIS A 80 -16.42 22.83 -0.42
N LEU A 81 -15.48 23.76 -0.31
CA LEU A 81 -14.37 23.67 0.63
C LEU A 81 -14.85 23.64 2.08
N GLY A 82 -15.86 24.42 2.45
CA GLY A 82 -16.46 24.39 3.79
C GLY A 82 -17.04 23.02 4.14
N ALA A 83 -17.67 22.33 3.17
CA ALA A 83 -18.16 20.97 3.37
C ALA A 83 -17.02 19.95 3.55
N VAL A 84 -15.95 20.06 2.75
CA VAL A 84 -14.75 19.22 2.89
C VAL A 84 -14.08 19.45 4.24
N GLN A 85 -13.93 20.71 4.67
CA GLN A 85 -13.39 21.08 5.97
C GLN A 85 -14.20 20.47 7.12
N GLY A 86 -15.54 20.58 7.06
CA GLY A 86 -16.43 20.02 8.07
C GLY A 86 -16.29 18.50 8.20
N ALA A 87 -16.21 17.78 7.09
CA ALA A 87 -15.99 16.34 7.08
C ALA A 87 -14.60 15.97 7.67
N LEU A 88 -13.54 16.68 7.28
CA LEU A 88 -12.19 16.46 7.82
C LEU A 88 -12.12 16.71 9.33
N ALA A 89 -12.83 17.72 9.84
CA ALA A 89 -12.93 17.99 11.27
C ALA A 89 -13.63 16.84 12.01
N GLU A 90 -14.71 16.30 11.44
CA GLU A 90 -15.42 15.17 12.02
C GLU A 90 -14.59 13.88 11.97
N MET A 91 -13.87 13.62 10.89
CA MET A 91 -12.93 12.50 10.78
C MET A 91 -11.86 12.57 11.88
N GLN A 92 -11.28 13.75 12.12
CA GLN A 92 -10.30 13.95 13.21
C GLN A 92 -10.93 13.73 14.59
N ARG A 93 -12.16 14.23 14.79
CA ARG A 93 -12.90 14.02 16.04
C ARG A 93 -13.19 12.54 16.29
N LEU A 94 -13.49 11.76 15.25
CA LEU A 94 -13.70 10.31 15.36
C LEU A 94 -12.40 9.56 15.62
N LEU A 95 -11.31 9.96 14.95
CA LEU A 95 -9.98 9.36 15.16
C LEU A 95 -9.50 9.53 16.61
N SER A 96 -9.74 10.69 17.22
CA SER A 96 -9.34 10.94 18.61
C SER A 96 -10.05 10.04 19.63
N ARG A 97 -11.15 9.40 19.24
CA ARG A 97 -11.88 8.42 20.06
C ARG A 97 -11.24 7.03 20.08
N MET A 98 -10.17 6.79 19.32
CA MET A 98 -9.49 5.49 19.27
C MET A 98 -9.14 4.97 20.67
N GLY A 99 -8.59 5.85 21.52
CA GLY A 99 -8.19 5.50 22.89
C GLY A 99 -9.34 5.25 23.87
N GLU A 100 -10.61 5.46 23.49
CA GLU A 100 -11.75 5.20 24.38
C GLU A 100 -11.88 3.71 24.74
N LYS A 101 -11.59 2.82 23.78
CA LYS A 101 -11.71 1.36 23.98
C LYS A 101 -10.67 0.52 23.25
N CYS A 102 -9.64 1.13 22.66
CA CYS A 102 -8.50 0.43 22.08
C CYS A 102 -7.23 0.84 22.83
N ASP A 103 -6.81 -0.01 23.77
CA ASP A 103 -5.58 0.19 24.52
C ASP A 103 -4.34 -0.01 23.62
N PRO A 104 -3.35 0.91 23.64
CA PRO A 104 -2.16 0.80 22.78
C PRO A 104 -1.34 -0.48 22.98
N ALA A 105 -1.24 -1.00 24.21
CA ALA A 105 -0.49 -2.22 24.49
C ALA A 105 -1.25 -3.45 24.00
N VAL A 106 -2.58 -3.49 24.17
CA VAL A 106 -3.44 -4.54 23.60
C VAL A 106 -3.40 -4.49 22.07
N TYR A 107 -3.47 -3.30 21.48
CA TYR A 107 -3.34 -3.14 20.04
C TYR A 107 -2.04 -3.74 19.52
N TYR A 108 -0.92 -3.35 20.15
CA TYR A 108 0.40 -3.79 19.73
C TYR A 108 0.63 -5.29 19.94
N ALA A 109 0.15 -5.86 21.04
CA ALA A 109 0.37 -7.27 21.36
C ALA A 109 -0.60 -8.21 20.65
N ARG A 110 -1.78 -7.72 20.24
CA ARG A 110 -2.90 -8.57 19.83
C ARG A 110 -3.55 -8.11 18.52
N VAL A 111 -4.09 -6.90 18.48
CA VAL A 111 -4.94 -6.43 17.35
C VAL A 111 -4.14 -6.32 16.05
N ARG A 112 -2.89 -5.84 16.09
CA ARG A 112 -2.08 -5.62 14.87
C ARG A 112 -1.56 -6.91 14.20
N LEU A 113 -1.58 -8.04 14.91
CA LEU A 113 -0.90 -9.25 14.44
C LEU A 113 -1.60 -9.87 13.21
N PRO A 114 -2.94 -10.06 13.20
CA PRO A 114 -3.64 -10.55 12.02
C PRO A 114 -3.56 -9.60 10.83
N MET A 115 -3.33 -8.31 11.10
CA MET A 115 -3.23 -7.25 10.09
C MET A 115 -1.91 -7.30 9.30
N SER A 116 -0.94 -8.06 9.80
CA SER A 116 0.42 -8.06 9.26
C SER A 116 0.49 -8.88 7.98
N GLY A 117 0.94 -8.26 6.89
CA GLY A 117 1.34 -8.97 5.68
C GLY A 117 2.69 -9.68 5.85
N TRP A 118 3.23 -10.13 4.74
CA TRP A 118 4.52 -10.83 4.68
C TRP A 118 5.58 -10.06 3.91
N ARG A 119 5.28 -8.87 3.36
CA ARG A 119 6.29 -7.99 2.78
C ARG A 119 7.25 -7.47 3.85
N GLY A 120 8.52 -7.84 3.75
CA GLY A 120 9.56 -7.44 4.71
C GLY A 120 9.35 -8.04 6.12
N ASN A 121 8.55 -9.09 6.25
CA ASN A 121 8.26 -9.72 7.53
C ASN A 121 9.39 -10.69 7.90
N PRO A 122 10.11 -10.50 9.03
CA PRO A 122 11.23 -11.37 9.42
C PRO A 122 10.83 -12.84 9.65
N ARG A 123 9.55 -13.10 9.92
CA ARG A 123 9.02 -14.46 10.11
C ARG A 123 8.73 -15.17 8.79
N LEU A 124 8.55 -14.41 7.71
CA LEU A 124 8.30 -14.90 6.36
C LEU A 124 9.25 -14.16 5.39
N PRO A 125 10.57 -14.35 5.51
CA PRO A 125 11.56 -13.54 4.79
C PRO A 125 11.46 -13.71 3.27
N ALA A 126 11.07 -14.90 2.80
CA ALA A 126 10.82 -15.15 1.38
C ALA A 126 9.41 -14.71 0.93
N GLY A 127 8.48 -14.48 1.86
CA GLY A 127 7.08 -14.18 1.58
C GLY A 127 6.20 -15.39 1.86
N LEU A 128 4.98 -15.40 1.32
CA LEU A 128 4.04 -16.51 1.45
C LEU A 128 3.84 -17.21 0.10
N LEU A 129 4.04 -18.53 0.06
CA LEU A 129 3.75 -19.34 -1.12
C LEU A 129 2.24 -19.56 -1.23
N TYR A 130 1.68 -19.15 -2.36
CA TYR A 130 0.29 -19.43 -2.71
C TYR A 130 0.25 -20.64 -3.64
N GLU A 131 0.15 -21.82 -3.05
CA GLU A 131 0.12 -23.09 -3.78
C GLU A 131 -0.97 -23.08 -4.86
N GLY A 132 -0.59 -23.43 -6.10
CA GLY A 132 -1.48 -23.43 -7.26
C GLY A 132 -1.79 -22.06 -7.85
N VAL A 133 -1.35 -20.95 -7.23
CA VAL A 133 -1.56 -19.58 -7.74
C VAL A 133 -0.26 -18.97 -8.23
N ALA A 134 0.83 -19.13 -7.47
CA ALA A 134 2.13 -18.59 -7.81
C ALA A 134 3.23 -19.64 -7.61
N PRO A 135 4.20 -19.75 -8.54
CA PRO A 135 5.31 -20.70 -8.40
C PRO A 135 6.32 -20.28 -7.32
N GLU A 136 6.36 -18.99 -6.99
CA GLU A 136 7.27 -18.40 -6.01
C GLU A 136 6.49 -17.72 -4.87
N PRO A 137 7.05 -17.63 -3.65
CA PRO A 137 6.45 -16.87 -2.57
C PRO A 137 6.22 -15.40 -2.95
N LEU A 138 5.02 -14.90 -2.66
CA LEU A 138 4.66 -13.50 -2.90
C LEU A 138 5.05 -12.66 -1.68
N GLN A 139 5.43 -11.40 -1.90
CA GLN A 139 5.70 -10.39 -0.87
C GLN A 139 4.60 -9.34 -0.90
N LEU A 140 3.62 -9.41 0.03
CA LEU A 140 2.47 -8.52 0.04
C LEU A 140 2.38 -7.76 1.36
N TYR A 141 2.11 -6.46 1.27
CA TYR A 141 1.80 -5.63 2.43
C TYR A 141 0.49 -6.08 3.09
N GLY A 142 0.42 -5.96 4.41
CA GLY A 142 -0.83 -6.14 5.14
C GLY A 142 -1.77 -4.95 4.97
N GLU A 143 -2.88 -4.93 5.69
CA GLU A 143 -3.73 -3.75 5.66
C GLU A 143 -3.15 -2.59 6.45
N THR A 144 -3.48 -1.40 5.99
CA THR A 144 -3.14 -0.13 6.63
C THR A 144 -4.24 0.88 6.34
N GLY A 145 -4.44 1.85 7.22
CA GLY A 145 -5.35 2.98 6.98
C GLY A 145 -5.00 3.75 5.70
N ALA A 146 -3.73 3.72 5.27
CA ALA A 146 -3.29 4.34 4.01
C ALA A 146 -3.87 3.70 2.74
N GLN A 147 -4.50 2.52 2.84
CA GLN A 147 -5.24 1.90 1.73
C GLN A 147 -6.67 2.46 1.59
N SER A 148 -7.13 3.31 2.53
CA SER A 148 -8.34 4.11 2.34
C SER A 148 -8.15 5.08 1.17
N SER A 149 -9.18 5.21 0.33
CA SER A 149 -9.17 6.17 -0.78
C SER A 149 -9.56 7.59 -0.37
N VAL A 150 -10.08 7.81 0.84
CA VAL A 150 -10.65 9.11 1.25
C VAL A 150 -9.62 10.22 1.21
N VAL A 151 -8.49 10.04 1.89
CA VAL A 151 -7.46 11.08 1.98
C VAL A 151 -6.82 11.31 0.61
N ALA A 152 -6.50 10.23 -0.12
CA ALA A 152 -5.95 10.33 -1.46
C ALA A 152 -6.89 11.05 -2.45
N ALA A 153 -8.21 10.84 -2.34
CA ALA A 153 -9.19 11.53 -3.17
C ALA A 153 -9.26 13.04 -2.84
N ILE A 154 -9.18 13.40 -1.55
CA ILE A 154 -9.14 14.81 -1.13
C ILE A 154 -7.85 15.46 -1.62
N ASP A 155 -6.70 14.80 -1.43
CA ASP A 155 -5.41 15.31 -1.90
C ASP A 155 -5.43 15.57 -3.42
N ALA A 156 -5.92 14.58 -4.20
CA ALA A 156 -6.06 14.72 -5.65
C ALA A 156 -6.99 15.88 -6.03
N ALA A 157 -8.13 16.03 -5.34
CA ALA A 157 -9.08 17.11 -5.59
C ALA A 157 -8.58 18.49 -5.15
N LEU A 158 -7.55 18.57 -4.30
CA LEU A 158 -6.94 19.83 -3.88
C LEU A 158 -5.61 20.10 -4.61
N GLY A 159 -5.15 19.18 -5.46
CA GLY A 159 -3.86 19.27 -6.13
C GLY A 159 -2.67 19.11 -5.17
N VAL A 160 -2.86 18.41 -4.05
CA VAL A 160 -1.78 18.08 -3.11
C VAL A 160 -1.00 16.89 -3.66
N GLU A 161 0.25 17.13 -4.05
CA GLU A 161 1.16 16.10 -4.53
C GLU A 161 2.09 15.65 -3.40
N HIS A 162 2.32 14.33 -3.30
CA HIS A 162 3.23 13.74 -2.32
C HIS A 162 4.48 13.23 -3.01
N GLU A 163 5.62 13.86 -2.75
CA GLU A 163 6.91 13.39 -3.26
C GLU A 163 7.26 12.04 -2.62
N CYS A 164 7.30 11.01 -3.47
CA CYS A 164 7.71 9.69 -3.08
C CYS A 164 9.22 9.54 -3.31
N GLY A 165 10.04 9.86 -2.29
CA GLY A 165 11.51 9.79 -2.42
C GLY A 165 12.08 8.42 -2.85
N TRP A 166 11.29 7.36 -2.70
CA TRP A 166 11.62 6.03 -3.21
C TRP A 166 11.49 5.91 -4.74
N GLU A 167 10.69 6.74 -5.42
CA GLU A 167 10.57 6.75 -6.88
C GLU A 167 11.87 7.19 -7.53
N ALA A 168 12.48 8.25 -7.01
CA ALA A 168 13.79 8.72 -7.47
C ALA A 168 14.87 7.64 -7.28
N TYR A 169 14.89 7.01 -6.10
CA TYR A 169 15.80 5.89 -5.83
C TYR A 169 15.55 4.72 -6.79
N ASN A 170 14.28 4.33 -6.96
CA ASN A 170 13.90 3.24 -7.86
C ASN A 170 14.21 3.53 -9.32
N GLY A 171 14.10 4.79 -9.76
CA GLY A 171 14.53 5.23 -11.08
C GLY A 171 16.01 4.94 -11.30
N VAL A 172 16.87 5.32 -10.34
CA VAL A 172 18.32 5.00 -10.40
C VAL A 172 18.56 3.49 -10.43
N MET A 173 17.85 2.74 -9.59
CA MET A 173 17.98 1.28 -9.54
C MET A 173 17.51 0.60 -10.82
N ALA A 174 16.48 1.15 -11.48
CA ALA A 174 15.98 0.65 -12.75
C ALA A 174 16.97 0.86 -13.89
N GLU A 175 17.58 2.04 -13.98
CA GLU A 175 18.64 2.31 -14.95
C GLU A 175 19.88 1.43 -14.71
N LEU A 176 20.27 1.24 -13.45
CA LEU A 176 21.38 0.35 -13.11
C LEU A 176 21.11 -1.11 -13.49
N GLU A 177 19.88 -1.58 -13.30
CA GLU A 177 19.46 -2.91 -13.74
C GLU A 177 19.47 -3.03 -15.26
N ALA A 178 18.93 -2.04 -15.98
CA ALA A 178 18.91 -2.01 -17.44
C ALA A 178 20.33 -2.05 -18.02
N PHE A 179 21.24 -1.23 -17.46
CA PHE A 179 22.65 -1.26 -17.83
C PHE A 179 23.28 -2.64 -17.60
N ARG A 180 23.04 -3.28 -16.44
CA ARG A 180 23.57 -4.62 -16.14
C ARG A 180 23.03 -5.68 -17.10
N ALA A 181 21.75 -5.59 -17.48
CA ALA A 181 21.15 -6.47 -18.47
C ALA A 181 21.79 -6.28 -19.85
N GLN A 182 21.99 -5.03 -20.28
CA GLN A 182 22.65 -4.70 -21.54
C GLN A 182 24.11 -5.16 -21.55
N HIS A 183 24.87 -4.91 -20.46
CA HIS A 183 26.25 -5.36 -20.32
C HIS A 183 26.36 -6.88 -20.40
N ARG A 184 25.47 -7.62 -19.74
CA ARG A 184 25.42 -9.08 -19.86
C ARG A 184 25.13 -9.54 -21.28
N ALA A 185 24.16 -8.93 -21.95
CA ALA A 185 23.85 -9.27 -23.34
C ALA A 185 25.04 -9.00 -24.26
N PHE A 186 25.74 -7.88 -24.06
CA PHE A 186 26.96 -7.54 -24.80
C PHE A 186 28.09 -8.54 -24.53
N ALA A 187 28.36 -8.86 -23.27
CA ALA A 187 29.39 -9.84 -22.90
C ALA A 187 29.06 -11.24 -23.45
N ALA A 188 27.79 -11.64 -23.47
CA ALA A 188 27.35 -12.88 -24.11
C ALA A 188 27.61 -12.85 -25.63
N ALA A 189 27.27 -11.74 -26.30
CA ALA A 189 27.40 -11.59 -27.74
C ALA A 189 28.84 -11.46 -28.24
N TYR A 190 29.76 -10.91 -27.44
CA TYR A 190 31.13 -10.61 -27.84
C TYR A 190 32.18 -11.55 -27.23
N ILE A 191 31.87 -12.22 -26.12
CA ILE A 191 32.82 -13.09 -25.42
C ILE A 191 32.30 -14.52 -25.42
N ALA A 192 31.14 -14.79 -24.82
CA ALA A 192 30.65 -16.17 -24.66
C ALA A 192 30.37 -16.87 -26.02
N SER A 193 29.81 -16.12 -26.98
CA SER A 193 29.53 -16.61 -28.34
C SER A 193 30.77 -17.05 -29.11
N PHE A 194 31.93 -16.44 -28.84
CA PHE A 194 33.22 -16.75 -29.46
C PHE A 194 34.06 -17.71 -28.61
N ALA A 195 33.94 -17.66 -27.29
CA ALA A 195 34.62 -18.58 -26.36
C ALA A 195 34.16 -20.03 -26.53
N LYS A 196 32.91 -20.29 -26.95
CA LYS A 196 32.45 -21.64 -27.31
C LYS A 196 33.14 -22.23 -28.56
N LYS A 197 33.78 -21.39 -29.40
CA LYS A 197 34.53 -21.85 -30.59
C LYS A 197 35.98 -22.21 -30.29
N GLU A 198 36.55 -21.73 -29.19
CA GLU A 198 37.87 -22.14 -28.70
C GLU A 198 37.69 -23.15 -27.57
N ALA A 199 38.49 -24.21 -27.53
CA ALA A 199 38.30 -25.36 -26.61
C ALA A 199 38.61 -25.05 -25.12
N GLY A 200 38.45 -23.80 -24.67
CA GLY A 200 39.03 -23.26 -23.43
C GLY A 200 38.10 -22.44 -22.53
N GLY A 201 36.79 -22.69 -22.52
CA GLY A 201 35.86 -22.27 -21.45
C GLY A 201 35.54 -20.76 -21.31
N GLU A 202 34.36 -20.45 -20.76
CA GLU A 202 33.79 -19.09 -20.62
C GLU A 202 34.39 -18.29 -19.44
N LYS A 203 35.72 -18.24 -19.29
CA LYS A 203 36.35 -17.39 -18.26
C LYS A 203 36.63 -15.99 -18.79
N GLY A 204 36.15 -14.98 -18.07
CA GLY A 204 36.44 -13.57 -18.40
C GLY A 204 37.91 -13.22 -18.11
N THR A 205 38.37 -12.06 -18.59
CA THR A 205 39.76 -11.59 -18.40
C THR A 205 40.15 -11.39 -16.93
N GLY A 206 39.15 -11.27 -16.03
CA GLY A 206 39.34 -11.24 -14.57
C GLY A 206 39.40 -12.62 -13.89
N GLY A 207 39.34 -13.72 -14.64
CA GLY A 207 39.50 -15.10 -14.13
C GLY A 207 38.24 -15.75 -13.55
N SER A 208 37.12 -15.01 -13.43
CA SER A 208 35.82 -15.52 -12.99
C SER A 208 34.97 -16.02 -14.16
N ASP A 209 34.07 -16.96 -13.85
CA ASP A 209 32.96 -17.31 -14.76
C ASP A 209 31.98 -16.13 -14.78
N PHE A 210 32.09 -15.32 -15.84
CA PHE A 210 31.57 -13.96 -15.82
C PHE A 210 30.05 -13.92 -16.07
N MET A 211 29.49 -14.91 -16.76
CA MET A 211 28.06 -14.93 -17.08
C MET A 211 27.17 -15.15 -15.83
N PRO A 212 27.47 -16.10 -14.93
CA PRO A 212 26.81 -16.22 -13.63
C PRO A 212 27.05 -15.00 -12.74
N ALA A 213 28.26 -14.43 -12.72
CA ALA A 213 28.57 -13.26 -11.91
C ALA A 213 27.74 -12.03 -12.32
N LEU A 214 27.64 -11.74 -13.63
CA LEU A 214 26.83 -10.64 -14.17
C LEU A 214 25.33 -10.85 -13.89
N ALA A 215 24.85 -12.10 -13.95
CA ALA A 215 23.48 -12.43 -13.55
C ALA A 215 23.24 -12.17 -12.06
N GLY A 216 24.19 -12.57 -11.20
CA GLY A 216 24.17 -12.32 -9.77
C GLY A 216 24.06 -10.83 -9.45
N PHE A 217 24.92 -10.00 -10.07
CA PHE A 217 24.87 -8.55 -9.90
C PHE A 217 23.53 -7.95 -10.32
N ARG A 218 22.97 -8.35 -11.47
CA ARG A 218 21.64 -7.87 -11.89
C ARG A 218 20.57 -8.21 -10.86
N ASN A 219 20.53 -9.46 -10.41
CA ASN A 219 19.53 -9.94 -9.47
C ASN A 219 19.63 -9.22 -8.12
N THR A 220 20.85 -8.96 -7.62
CA THR A 220 21.05 -8.16 -6.41
C THR A 220 20.54 -6.72 -6.58
N THR A 221 20.77 -6.08 -7.74
CA THR A 221 20.24 -4.74 -8.01
C THR A 221 18.72 -4.73 -8.03
N ALA A 222 18.09 -5.68 -8.72
CA ALA A 222 16.63 -5.78 -8.79
C ALA A 222 16.03 -5.94 -7.38
N ALA A 223 16.67 -6.74 -6.53
CA ALA A 223 16.24 -6.98 -5.15
C ALA A 223 16.38 -5.76 -4.21
N HIS A 224 17.14 -4.73 -4.60
CA HIS A 224 17.35 -3.52 -3.79
C HIS A 224 16.32 -2.41 -4.08
N ARG A 225 15.46 -2.53 -5.09
CA ARG A 225 14.38 -1.56 -5.32
C ARG A 225 13.47 -1.48 -4.10
N LEU A 226 13.06 -0.27 -3.75
CA LEU A 226 12.12 0.02 -2.67
C LEU A 226 10.68 -0.14 -3.18
N LEU A 227 9.74 -0.52 -2.31
CA LEU A 227 8.31 -0.72 -2.61
C LEU A 227 7.92 -1.70 -3.72
#